data_AF-A0A1I7KF69-F1
#
_entry.id   AF-A0A1I7KF69-F1
#
_cell.length_a   1.000
_cell.length_b   1.000
_cell.length_c   1.000
_cell.angle_alpha   90.00
_cell.angle_beta   90.00
_cell.angle_gamma   90.00
#
_symmetry.space_group_name_H-M   'P 1'
#
loop_
_entity.id
_entity.type
_entity.pdbx_description
1 polymer ?
#
loop_
_entity_poly.entity_id
_entity_poly.type
_entity_poly.pdbx_seq_one_letter_code
_entity_poly.pdbx_strand_id
1 'polypeptide(L)'
;MRNSSDYLGIRINKELYEDFKQYCKGREISVAFAMELLADECIKRKNAPFPLGVTNDANLKYSGNESRQSLILEKNKKELFQIICENDIGLKMSNVVKAYMIYCVTYSPKLPYSFDKN
;
A
#
# COMPACT_ATOMS: atom_id res chain seq x y z
N MET A 1 4.06 25.86 -1.68
CA MET A 1 5.13 24.99 -2.23
C MET A 1 4.48 24.04 -3.22
N ARG A 2 5.05 23.79 -4.40
CA ARG A 2 4.48 22.81 -5.34
C ARG A 2 4.67 21.42 -4.73
N ASN A 3 3.59 20.73 -4.40
CA ASN A 3 3.63 19.32 -4.02
C ASN A 3 4.08 18.54 -5.25
N SER A 4 5.39 18.28 -5.37
CA SER A 4 5.91 17.45 -6.44
C SER A 4 5.54 16.01 -6.13
N SER A 5 4.64 15.44 -6.94
CA SER A 5 4.41 13.99 -6.94
C SER A 5 5.69 13.27 -7.35
N ASP A 6 5.99 12.19 -6.65
CA ASP A 6 7.10 11.30 -6.94
C ASP A 6 6.58 9.88 -7.21
N TYR A 7 7.33 9.12 -8.01
CA TYR A 7 6.99 7.77 -8.38
C TYR A 7 7.74 6.78 -7.50
N LEU A 8 7.01 5.83 -6.95
CA LEU A 8 7.54 4.67 -6.27
C LEU A 8 7.39 3.46 -7.19
N GLY A 9 8.50 3.05 -7.81
CA GLY A 9 8.53 1.86 -8.67
C GLY A 9 8.71 0.59 -7.85
N ILE A 10 7.65 -0.20 -7.68
CA ILE A 10 7.68 -1.47 -6.94
C ILE A 10 7.39 -2.63 -7.88
N ARG A 11 8.10 -3.74 -7.71
CA ARG A 11 7.76 -5.00 -8.38
C ARG A 11 6.61 -5.65 -7.63
N ILE A 12 5.44 -5.81 -8.27
CA ILE A 12 4.24 -6.40 -7.68
C ILE A 12 3.75 -7.49 -8.64
N ASN A 13 3.27 -8.61 -8.10
CA ASN A 13 2.56 -9.61 -8.88
C ASN A 13 1.40 -8.95 -9.66
N LYS A 14 1.27 -9.25 -10.96
CA LYS A 14 0.27 -8.61 -11.82
C LYS A 14 -1.16 -8.84 -11.32
N GLU A 15 -1.48 -10.06 -10.92
CA GLU A 15 -2.82 -10.41 -10.42
C GLU A 15 -3.13 -9.70 -9.11
N LEU A 16 -2.19 -9.63 -8.16
CA LEU A 16 -2.35 -8.84 -6.94
C LEU A 16 -2.67 -7.38 -7.25
N TYR A 17 -1.99 -6.79 -8.24
CA TYR A 17 -2.23 -5.40 -8.61
C TYR A 17 -3.60 -5.21 -9.27
N GLU A 18 -4.04 -6.13 -10.12
CA GLU A 18 -5.40 -6.07 -10.70
C GLU A 18 -6.48 -6.29 -9.64
N ASP A 19 -6.33 -7.28 -8.75
CA ASP A 19 -7.24 -7.52 -7.64
C ASP A 19 -7.34 -6.28 -6.74
N PHE A 20 -6.20 -5.65 -6.44
CA PHE A 20 -6.16 -4.42 -5.66
C PHE A 20 -6.82 -3.24 -6.38
N LYS A 21 -6.69 -3.12 -7.71
CA LYS A 21 -7.45 -2.13 -8.48
C LYS A 21 -8.95 -2.37 -8.38
N GLN A 22 -9.41 -3.61 -8.51
CA GLN A 22 -10.83 -3.93 -8.36
C GLN A 22 -11.32 -3.64 -6.94
N TYR A 23 -10.51 -3.95 -5.91
CA TYR A 23 -10.78 -3.58 -4.53
C TYR A 23 -10.97 -2.07 -4.36
N CYS A 24 -10.08 -1.26 -4.94
CA CYS A 24 -10.16 0.20 -4.89
C CYS A 24 -11.38 0.73 -5.65
N LYS A 25 -11.65 0.18 -6.86
CA LYS A 25 -12.82 0.52 -7.68
C LYS A 25 -14.12 0.25 -6.95
N GLY A 26 -14.25 -0.90 -6.29
CA GLY A 26 -15.42 -1.24 -5.47
C GLY A 26 -15.64 -0.32 -4.27
N ARG A 27 -14.67 0.55 -3.95
CA ARG A 27 -14.74 1.57 -2.88
C ARG A 27 -14.77 2.99 -3.43
N GLU A 28 -14.82 3.13 -4.75
CA GLU A 28 -14.79 4.42 -5.46
C GLU A 28 -13.58 5.28 -5.07
N ILE A 29 -12.43 4.63 -4.87
CA ILE A 29 -11.15 5.30 -4.63
C ILE A 29 -10.14 4.91 -5.70
N SER A 30 -9.17 5.78 -5.96
CA SER A 30 -8.05 5.46 -6.83
C SER A 30 -6.97 4.69 -6.07
N VAL A 31 -6.15 3.93 -6.80
CA VAL A 31 -4.95 3.29 -6.22
C VAL A 31 -4.02 4.33 -5.60
N ALA A 32 -3.83 5.47 -6.26
CA ALA A 32 -3.00 6.56 -5.75
C ALA A 32 -3.54 7.08 -4.41
N PHE A 33 -4.85 7.32 -4.31
CA PHE A 33 -5.47 7.75 -3.07
C PHE A 33 -5.33 6.69 -1.96
N ALA A 34 -5.48 5.40 -2.29
CA ALA A 34 -5.25 4.33 -1.33
C ALA A 34 -3.81 4.26 -0.81
N MET A 35 -2.81 4.59 -1.67
CA MET A 35 -1.40 4.66 -1.26
C MET A 35 -1.11 5.89 -0.41
N GLU A 36 -1.69 7.04 -0.75
CA GLU A 36 -1.61 8.27 0.06
C GLU A 36 -2.13 8.02 1.48
N LEU A 37 -3.31 7.40 1.59
CA LEU A 37 -3.89 7.04 2.88
C LEU A 37 -3.03 6.04 3.67
N LEU A 38 -2.46 5.04 3.01
CA LEU A 38 -1.55 4.09 3.65
C LEU A 38 -0.35 4.82 4.25
N ALA A 39 0.28 5.70 3.48
CA ALA A 39 1.44 6.45 3.92
C ALA A 39 1.09 7.36 5.10
N ASP A 40 -0.03 8.09 5.04
CA ASP A 40 -0.50 8.95 6.13
C ASP A 40 -0.75 8.17 7.42
N GLU A 41 -1.42 7.02 7.34
CA GLU A 41 -1.71 6.22 8.52
C GLU A 41 -0.45 5.56 9.10
N CYS A 42 0.49 5.13 8.25
CA CYS A 42 1.78 4.66 8.73
C CYS A 42 2.56 5.76 9.46
N ILE A 43 2.63 6.97 8.89
CA ILE A 43 3.31 8.12 9.49
C ILE A 43 2.67 8.50 10.82
N LYS A 44 1.33 8.60 10.85
CA LYS A 44 0.57 8.96 12.04
C LYS A 44 0.76 7.97 13.19
N ARG A 45 0.79 6.66 12.89
CA ARG A 45 0.91 5.60 13.90
C ARG A 45 2.35 5.23 14.24
N LYS A 46 3.32 5.68 13.44
CA LYS A 46 4.70 5.14 13.41
C LYS A 46 4.72 3.62 13.32
N ASN A 47 3.75 3.03 12.63
CA ASN A 47 3.59 1.58 12.47
C ASN A 47 2.59 1.28 11.34
N ALA A 48 2.58 0.05 10.82
CA ALA A 48 1.58 -0.38 9.85
C ALA A 48 0.17 -0.37 10.49
N PRO A 49 -0.86 0.19 9.83
CA PRO A 49 -2.22 0.21 10.36
C PRO A 49 -2.95 -1.13 10.21
N PHE A 50 -2.23 -2.21 9.88
CA PHE A 50 -2.74 -3.55 9.62
C PHE A 50 -1.73 -4.60 10.12
N PRO A 51 -2.16 -5.83 10.41
CA PRO A 51 -1.25 -6.90 10.80
C PRO A 51 -0.27 -7.23 9.67
N LEU A 52 1.03 -7.12 9.99
CA LEU A 52 2.11 -7.51 9.10
C LEU A 52 2.31 -9.03 9.20
N GLY A 53 1.55 -9.75 8.38
CA GLY A 53 1.57 -11.21 8.31
C GLY A 53 0.67 -11.65 7.17
N VAL A 54 1.27 -11.97 6.04
CA VAL A 54 0.51 -12.49 4.89
C VAL A 54 0.13 -13.94 5.20
N THR A 55 -1.15 -14.30 5.03
CA THR A 55 -1.58 -15.69 5.11
C THR A 55 -0.81 -16.52 4.09
N ASN A 56 -0.34 -17.72 4.45
CA ASN A 56 0.38 -18.61 3.54
C ASN A 56 -0.34 -18.79 2.18
N ASP A 57 -1.68 -18.82 2.19
CA ASP A 57 -2.51 -18.94 0.99
C ASP A 57 -2.37 -17.75 0.03
N ALA A 58 -2.30 -16.52 0.54
CA ALA A 58 -2.10 -15.33 -0.28
C ALA A 58 -0.66 -15.24 -0.84
N ASN A 59 0.33 -15.71 -0.09
CA ASN A 59 1.71 -15.84 -0.60
C ASN A 59 1.80 -16.86 -1.75
N LEU A 60 1.05 -17.95 -1.66
CA LEU A 60 0.97 -18.95 -2.73
C LEU A 60 0.24 -18.38 -3.96
N LYS A 61 -0.92 -17.75 -3.77
CA LYS A 61 -1.72 -17.15 -4.86
C LYS A 61 -0.91 -16.12 -5.65
N TYR A 62 -0.19 -15.24 -4.96
CA TYR A 62 0.55 -14.16 -5.59
C TYR A 62 2.03 -14.48 -5.80
N SER A 63 2.40 -15.76 -5.83
CA SER A 63 3.76 -16.19 -6.14
C SER A 63 4.08 -16.00 -7.64
N GLY A 64 5.22 -15.37 -7.94
CA GLY A 64 5.70 -15.17 -9.32
C GLY A 64 5.04 -14.00 -10.07
N ASN A 65 5.28 -13.93 -11.39
CA ASN A 65 4.70 -12.96 -12.34
C ASN A 65 4.74 -11.49 -11.87
N GLU A 66 5.86 -11.09 -11.28
CA GLU A 66 6.06 -9.70 -10.87
C GLU A 66 6.28 -8.79 -12.08
N SER A 67 5.71 -7.58 -12.00
CA SER A 67 5.95 -6.50 -12.93
C SER A 67 6.20 -5.20 -12.17
N ARG A 68 6.97 -4.29 -12.75
CA ARG A 68 7.21 -2.98 -12.14
C ARG A 68 5.95 -2.13 -12.28
N GLN A 69 5.38 -1.73 -11.15
CA GLN A 69 4.26 -0.80 -11.06
C GLN A 69 4.78 0.52 -10.48
N SER A 70 4.36 1.62 -11.08
CA SER A 70 4.66 2.96 -10.59
C SER A 70 3.49 3.45 -9.75
N LEU A 71 3.72 3.62 -8.45
CA LEU A 71 2.75 4.18 -7.52
C LEU A 71 3.07 5.66 -7.30
N ILE A 72 2.04 6.50 -7.28
CA ILE A 72 2.18 7.94 -7.10
C ILE A 72 2.04 8.25 -5.61
N LEU A 73 3.01 8.97 -5.07
CA LEU A 73 3.00 9.53 -3.72
C LEU A 73 3.56 10.95 -3.73
N GLU A 74 3.08 11.84 -2.87
CA GLU A 74 3.75 13.12 -2.64
C GLU A 74 5.20 12.89 -2.15
N LYS A 75 6.17 13.62 -2.71
CA LYS A 75 7.61 13.41 -2.43
C LYS A 75 7.94 13.40 -0.93
N ASN A 76 7.52 14.43 -0.20
CA ASN A 76 7.79 14.53 1.25
C ASN A 76 7.16 13.35 2.01
N LYS A 77 5.97 12.93 1.59
CA LYS A 77 5.26 11.82 2.20
C LYS A 77 5.95 10.49 1.90
N LYS A 78 6.46 10.30 0.68
CA LYS A 78 7.24 9.12 0.30
C LYS A 78 8.51 8.99 1.15
N GLU A 79 9.25 10.07 1.36
CA GLU A 79 10.46 10.07 2.19
C GLU A 79 10.13 9.70 3.65
N LEU A 80 9.12 10.33 4.24
CA LEU A 80 8.66 10.01 5.59
C LEU A 80 8.15 8.58 5.70
N PHE A 81 7.35 8.13 4.74
CA PHE A 81 6.81 6.77 4.72
C PHE A 81 7.93 5.72 4.61
N GLN A 82 8.97 5.99 3.81
CA GLN A 82 10.13 5.12 3.73
C GLN A 82 10.85 5.03 5.08
N ILE A 83 11.08 6.16 5.75
CA ILE A 83 11.71 6.20 7.09
C ILE A 83 10.91 5.36 8.07
N ILE A 84 9.59 5.54 8.13
CA ILE A 84 8.73 4.77 9.03
C ILE A 84 8.75 3.27 8.70
N CYS A 85 8.73 2.91 7.42
CA CYS A 85 8.81 1.50 7.01
C CYS A 85 10.12 0.86 7.48
N GLU A 86 11.25 1.51 7.22
CA GLU A 86 12.56 0.92 7.46
C GLU A 86 12.99 0.97 8.93
N ASN A 87 12.69 2.07 9.64
CA ASN A 87 13.17 2.28 11.00
C ASN A 87 12.18 1.80 12.08
N ASP A 88 10.90 2.12 11.95
CA ASP A 88 9.91 1.82 12.97
C ASP A 88 9.23 0.46 12.73
N ILE A 89 8.92 0.12 11.48
CA ILE A 89 8.31 -1.16 11.10
C ILE A 89 9.35 -2.26 10.88
N GLY A 90 10.57 -1.90 10.47
CA GLY A 90 11.64 -2.86 10.18
C GLY A 90 11.48 -3.60 8.85
N LEU A 91 10.71 -3.06 7.90
CA LEU A 91 10.48 -3.66 6.58
C LEU A 91 10.76 -2.66 5.46
N LYS A 92 11.24 -3.15 4.32
CA LYS A 92 11.32 -2.32 3.11
C LYS A 92 9.92 -1.80 2.76
N MET A 93 9.83 -0.54 2.37
CA MET A 93 8.57 0.10 1.93
C MET A 93 7.82 -0.74 0.88
N SER A 94 8.55 -1.37 -0.06
CA SER A 94 7.96 -2.29 -1.05
C SER A 94 7.23 -3.48 -0.42
N ASN A 95 7.74 -4.02 0.69
CA ASN A 95 7.13 -5.15 1.39
C ASN A 95 5.88 -4.70 2.15
N VAL A 96 5.91 -3.52 2.76
CA VAL A 96 4.74 -2.93 3.43
C VAL A 96 3.61 -2.68 2.43
N VAL A 97 3.92 -2.11 1.27
CA VAL A 97 2.93 -1.91 0.19
C VAL A 97 2.33 -3.22 -0.30
N LYS A 98 3.16 -4.25 -0.54
CA LYS A 98 2.66 -5.58 -0.92
C LYS A 98 1.76 -6.18 0.15
N ALA A 99 2.19 -6.15 1.41
CA ALA A 99 1.42 -6.68 2.53
C ALA A 99 0.08 -5.95 2.68
N TYR A 100 0.06 -4.64 2.48
CA TYR A 100 -1.15 -3.84 2.48
C TYR A 100 -2.11 -4.21 1.35
N MET A 101 -1.61 -4.35 0.12
CA MET A 101 -2.45 -4.76 -1.02
C MET A 101 -3.08 -6.12 -0.77
N ILE A 102 -2.28 -7.08 -0.27
CA ILE A 102 -2.76 -8.42 0.09
C ILE A 102 -3.80 -8.34 1.20
N TYR A 103 -3.52 -7.58 2.26
CA TYR A 103 -4.47 -7.40 3.37
C TYR A 103 -5.83 -6.88 2.88
N CYS A 104 -5.81 -5.87 2.01
CA CYS A 104 -7.02 -5.29 1.43
C CYS A 104 -7.84 -6.32 0.64
N VAL A 105 -7.20 -7.06 -0.27
CA VAL A 105 -7.92 -8.03 -1.12
C VAL A 105 -8.40 -9.26 -0.34
N THR A 106 -7.68 -9.67 0.71
CA THR A 106 -8.00 -10.86 1.51
C THR A 106 -9.09 -10.61 2.56
N TYR A 107 -9.03 -9.48 3.29
CA TYR A 107 -9.88 -9.26 4.47
C TYR A 107 -11.04 -8.28 4.23
N SER A 108 -11.46 -8.11 2.97
CA SER A 108 -12.50 -7.18 2.50
C SER A 108 -13.76 -7.21 3.40
N PRO A 109 -13.99 -6.16 4.22
CA PRO A 109 -15.00 -5.21 3.77
C PRO A 109 -14.60 -3.73 3.88
N LYS A 110 -13.58 -3.33 4.65
CA LYS A 110 -13.19 -1.91 4.82
C LYS A 110 -11.68 -1.73 4.67
N LEU A 111 -11.24 -0.50 4.38
CA LEU A 111 -9.82 -0.14 4.57
C LEU A 111 -9.46 -0.39 6.05
N PRO A 112 -8.19 -0.66 6.39
CA PRO A 112 -7.78 -0.91 7.78
C PRO A 112 -7.91 0.33 8.70
N TYR A 113 -8.50 1.40 8.20
CA TYR A 113 -8.67 2.69 8.86
C TYR A 113 -9.89 3.42 8.30
N SER A 114 -10.49 4.27 9.13
CA SER A 114 -11.55 5.21 8.74
C SER A 114 -10.95 6.45 8.11
N PHE A 115 -11.58 6.96 7.05
CA PHE A 115 -11.25 8.25 6.43
C PHE A 115 -12.54 8.95 6.01
N ASP A 116 -12.56 10.27 6.10
CA ASP A 116 -13.68 11.08 5.60
C ASP A 116 -13.46 11.31 4.09
N LYS A 117 -14.43 10.91 3.27
CA LYS A 117 -14.51 11.35 1.88
C LYS A 117 -15.02 12.80 1.91
N ASN A 118 -14.10 13.77 1.89
CA ASN A 118 -14.45 15.17 1.63
C ASN A 118 -14.93 15.35 0.19
#